data_AF-A0A349TDD5-F1
#
_entry.id   AF-A0A349TDD5-F1
#
_cell.length_a   1.000
_cell.length_b   1.000
_cell.length_c   1.000
_cell.angle_alpha   90.00
_cell.angle_beta   90.00
_cell.angle_gamma   90.00
#
_symmetry.space_group_name_H-M   'P 1'
#
loop_
_entity.id
_entity.type
_entity.pdbx_description
1 polymer ?
#
loop_
_entity_poly.entity_id
_entity_poly.type
_entity_poly.pdbx_seq_one_letter_code
_entity_poly.pdbx_strand_id
1 'polypeptide(L)'
;DLFGVACGGGLVGSAVRFFEGHGKLASHNRPYSGGYVLDRHASLRRGVHAMQLEICRSTYLDSRLEHPSARLSSVAKMLAGLVRLLGEEASRLADNGFFAQAAE
;
A
#
# COMPACT_ATOMS: atom_id res chain seq x y z
N ASP A 1 -7.39 -2.91 -2.23
CA ASP A 1 -7.49 -3.37 -0.81
C ASP A 1 -8.80 -4.12 -0.53
N LEU A 2 -9.32 -4.84 -1.53
CA LEU A 2 -10.64 -5.48 -1.48
C LEU A 2 -11.75 -4.51 -1.06
N PHE A 3 -11.79 -3.32 -1.65
CA PHE A 3 -12.83 -2.30 -1.37
C PHE A 3 -12.95 -1.95 0.13
N GLY A 4 -11.80 -1.84 0.82
CA GLY A 4 -11.75 -1.52 2.25
C GLY A 4 -11.83 -2.72 3.19
N VAL A 5 -12.01 -3.95 2.68
CA VAL A 5 -12.04 -5.17 3.51
C VAL A 5 -10.65 -5.49 4.07
N ALA A 6 -9.59 -5.29 3.29
CA ALA A 6 -8.24 -5.71 3.65
C ALA A 6 -7.39 -4.60 4.30
N CYS A 7 -7.73 -3.33 4.13
CA CYS A 7 -6.95 -2.20 4.63
C CYS A 7 -7.85 -1.07 5.11
N GLY A 8 -7.39 -0.33 6.12
CA GLY A 8 -8.13 0.83 6.61
C GLY A 8 -8.01 1.98 5.62
N GLY A 9 -9.11 2.69 5.38
CA GLY A 9 -9.17 3.78 4.39
C GLY A 9 -8.14 4.90 4.62
N GLY A 10 -7.71 5.14 5.86
CA GLY A 10 -6.66 6.10 6.19
C GLY A 10 -5.32 5.77 5.52
N LEU A 11 -4.85 4.52 5.67
CA LEU A 11 -3.60 4.04 5.06
C LEU A 11 -3.67 4.08 3.53
N VAL A 12 -4.81 3.71 2.96
CA VAL A 12 -5.06 3.79 1.52
C VAL A 12 -5.00 5.23 1.03
N GLY A 13 -5.68 6.15 1.71
CA GLY A 13 -5.68 7.57 1.38
C GLY A 13 -4.28 8.18 1.46
N SER A 14 -3.48 7.80 2.48
CA SER A 14 -2.09 8.23 2.58
C SER A 14 -1.21 7.67 1.45
N ALA A 15 -1.42 6.43 1.02
CA ALA A 15 -0.72 5.88 -0.14
C ALA A 15 -1.05 6.64 -1.43
N VAL A 16 -2.33 6.97 -1.67
CA VAL A 16 -2.75 7.74 -2.84
C VAL A 16 -2.12 9.13 -2.84
N ARG A 17 -2.22 9.87 -1.72
CA ARG A 17 -1.60 11.19 -1.56
C ARG A 17 -0.08 11.16 -1.73
N PHE A 18 0.57 10.10 -1.26
CA PHE A 18 2.01 9.94 -1.43
C PHE A 18 2.39 9.86 -2.91
N PHE A 19 1.65 9.10 -3.73
CA PHE A 19 1.88 9.03 -5.17
C PHE A 19 1.57 10.35 -5.88
N GLU A 20 0.47 11.02 -5.51
CA GLU A 20 0.12 12.34 -6.04
C GLU A 20 1.23 13.37 -5.78
N GLY A 21 1.79 13.40 -4.56
CA GLY A 21 2.91 14.27 -4.20
C GLY A 21 4.20 13.98 -4.98
N HIS A 22 4.33 12.78 -5.55
CA HIS A 22 5.43 12.40 -6.45
C HIS A 22 5.09 12.56 -7.94
N GLY A 23 3.96 13.21 -8.25
CA GLY A 23 3.48 13.41 -9.62
C GLY A 23 3.14 12.10 -10.33
N LYS A 24 2.74 11.06 -9.59
CA LYS A 24 2.32 9.77 -10.13
C LYS A 24 0.81 9.62 -10.08
N LEU A 25 0.24 9.17 -11.19
CA LEU A 25 -1.16 8.78 -11.24
C LEU A 25 -1.32 7.43 -10.55
N ALA A 26 -2.27 7.36 -9.62
CA ALA A 26 -2.65 6.12 -8.93
C ALA A 26 -4.15 5.88 -9.13
N SER A 27 -4.53 4.62 -9.30
CA SER A 27 -5.92 4.17 -9.37
C SER A 27 -6.19 3.22 -8.22
N HIS A 28 -7.31 3.39 -7.53
CA HIS A 28 -7.69 2.58 -6.38
C HIS A 28 -8.76 1.57 -6.78
N ASN A 29 -8.50 0.29 -6.48
CA ASN A 29 -9.36 -0.85 -6.78
C ASN A 29 -9.77 -1.01 -8.25
N ARG A 30 -9.00 -0.44 -9.18
CA ARG A 30 -9.20 -0.59 -10.62
C ARG A 30 -7.85 -0.72 -11.35
N PRO A 31 -7.74 -1.64 -12.32
CA PRO A 31 -8.70 -2.70 -12.65
C PRO A 31 -8.72 -3.84 -11.61
N TYR A 32 -7.76 -3.85 -10.68
CA TYR A 32 -7.62 -4.88 -9.66
C TYR A 32 -7.92 -4.29 -8.28
N SER A 33 -8.89 -4.87 -7.58
CA SER A 33 -9.15 -4.59 -6.16
C SER A 33 -8.22 -5.36 -5.21
N GLY A 34 -7.50 -6.34 -5.76
CA GLY A 34 -6.85 -7.41 -5.00
C GLY A 34 -7.77 -8.63 -4.91
N GLY A 35 -7.25 -9.74 -4.41
CA GLY A 35 -7.97 -11.03 -4.41
C GLY A 35 -7.57 -11.91 -3.25
N TYR A 36 -7.38 -13.20 -3.53
CA TYR A 36 -7.10 -14.25 -2.55
C TYR A 36 -6.00 -13.92 -1.54
N VAL A 37 -4.90 -13.27 -1.97
CA VAL A 37 -3.79 -12.92 -1.06
C VAL A 37 -4.24 -11.91 -0.01
N LEU A 38 -4.99 -10.86 -0.41
CA LEU A 38 -5.49 -9.87 0.55
C LEU A 38 -6.52 -10.49 1.48
N ASP A 39 -7.41 -11.33 0.96
CA ASP A 39 -8.45 -12.02 1.74
C ASP A 39 -7.83 -12.92 2.83
N ARG A 40 -6.78 -13.68 2.47
CA ARG A 40 -6.13 -14.62 3.37
C ARG A 40 -5.26 -13.95 4.44
N HIS A 41 -4.61 -12.84 4.11
CA HIS A 41 -3.56 -12.27 4.94
C HIS A 41 -3.97 -10.99 5.68
N ALA A 42 -5.04 -10.30 5.24
CA ALA A 42 -5.58 -9.19 6.01
C ALA A 42 -6.37 -9.69 7.22
N SER A 43 -6.31 -8.92 8.31
CA SER A 43 -7.16 -9.12 9.47
C SER A 43 -7.25 -7.82 10.26
N LEU A 44 -8.20 -6.95 9.88
CA LEU A 44 -8.40 -5.66 10.55
C LEU A 44 -8.67 -5.82 12.05
N ARG A 45 -9.41 -6.87 12.45
CA ARG A 45 -9.65 -7.21 13.87
C ARG A 45 -8.37 -7.51 14.66
N ARG A 46 -7.31 -7.97 13.97
CA ARG A 46 -6.00 -8.24 14.56
C ARG A 46 -5.00 -7.12 14.28
N GLY A 47 -5.45 -5.97 13.78
CA GLY A 47 -4.59 -4.86 13.37
C GLY A 47 -3.72 -5.14 12.15
N VAL A 48 -4.00 -6.21 11.39
CA VAL A 48 -3.24 -6.57 10.19
C VAL A 48 -3.91 -5.97 8.96
N HIS A 49 -3.29 -4.92 8.42
CA HIS A 49 -3.72 -4.26 7.19
C HIS A 49 -2.90 -4.77 6.01
N ALA A 50 -3.56 -5.12 4.90
CA ALA A 50 -2.89 -5.59 3.69
C ALA A 50 -3.29 -4.75 2.48
N MET A 51 -2.28 -4.31 1.71
CA MET A 51 -2.44 -3.52 0.50
C MET A 51 -1.66 -4.17 -0.65
N GLN A 52 -2.30 -4.25 -1.82
CA GLN A 52 -1.68 -4.69 -3.06
C GLN A 52 -1.32 -3.45 -3.88
N LEU A 53 -0.09 -3.39 -4.39
CA LEU A 53 0.41 -2.31 -5.24
C LEU A 53 0.72 -2.87 -6.63
N GLU A 54 0.14 -2.27 -7.65
CA GLU A 54 0.36 -2.64 -9.05
C GLU A 54 1.18 -1.57 -9.75
N ILE A 55 2.39 -1.93 -10.21
CA ILE A 55 3.32 -1.00 -10.83
C ILE A 55 3.44 -1.32 -12.32
N CYS A 56 3.09 -0.35 -13.16
CA CYS A 56 3.18 -0.50 -14.60
C CYS A 56 4.64 -0.78 -15.03
N ARG A 57 4.88 -1.90 -15.72
CA ARG A 57 6.22 -2.34 -16.14
C ARG A 57 6.99 -1.28 -16.93
N SER A 58 6.29 -0.45 -17.71
CA SER A 58 6.90 0.62 -18.50
C SER A 58 7.52 1.74 -17.66
N THR A 59 7.23 1.80 -16.34
CA THR A 59 7.83 2.82 -15.46
C THR A 59 9.24 2.44 -15.02
N TYR A 60 9.60 1.16 -15.05
CA TYR A 60 10.89 0.68 -14.57
C TYR A 60 11.66 -0.20 -15.56
N LEU A 61 11.03 -0.76 -16.58
CA LEU A 61 11.71 -1.49 -17.66
C LEU A 61 12.03 -0.57 -18.86
N ASP A 62 12.86 -1.08 -19.76
CA ASP A 62 13.13 -0.50 -21.08
C ASP A 62 11.89 -0.55 -22.01
N SER A 63 12.03 -0.04 -23.24
CA SER A 63 10.94 -0.02 -24.21
C SER A 63 10.48 -1.39 -24.69
N ARG A 64 11.34 -2.43 -24.53
CA ARG A 64 11.04 -3.81 -24.88
C ARG A 64 10.43 -4.58 -23.70
N LEU A 65 10.40 -3.97 -22.51
CA LEU A 65 9.95 -4.57 -21.25
C LEU A 65 10.77 -5.80 -20.83
N GLU A 66 12.03 -5.86 -21.25
CA GLU A 66 12.94 -7.01 -21.05
C GLU A 66 13.94 -6.74 -19.92
N HIS A 67 14.53 -5.54 -19.88
CA HIS A 67 15.54 -5.19 -18.88
C HIS A 67 15.15 -3.97 -18.03
N PRO A 68 15.67 -3.85 -16.79
CA PRO A 68 15.57 -2.62 -16.02
C PRO A 68 16.10 -1.40 -16.78
N SER A 69 15.32 -0.33 -16.77
CA SER A 69 15.76 0.98 -17.23
C SER A 69 16.48 1.76 -16.13
N ALA A 70 17.15 2.85 -16.50
CA ALA A 70 17.76 3.80 -15.56
C ALA A 70 16.77 4.35 -14.51
N ARG A 71 15.46 4.29 -14.79
CA ARG A 71 14.38 4.74 -13.89
C ARG A 71 14.09 3.80 -12.73
N LEU A 72 14.52 2.52 -12.80
CA LEU A 72 14.24 1.51 -11.77
C LEU A 72 14.65 2.01 -10.37
N SER A 73 15.84 2.59 -10.26
CA SER A 73 16.36 3.09 -8.98
C SER A 73 15.46 4.16 -8.36
N SER A 74 14.91 5.06 -9.17
CA SER A 74 13.98 6.09 -8.72
C SER A 74 12.64 5.50 -8.29
N VAL A 75 12.12 4.51 -9.03
CA VAL A 75 10.86 3.83 -8.67
C VAL A 75 11.03 3.06 -7.36
N ALA A 76 12.13 2.32 -7.20
CA ALA A 76 12.43 1.60 -5.97
C ALA A 76 12.56 2.54 -4.76
N LYS A 77 13.24 3.70 -4.92
CA LYS A 77 13.34 4.72 -3.87
C LYS A 77 11.98 5.27 -3.46
N MET A 78 11.11 5.56 -4.43
CA MET A 78 9.74 6.03 -4.17
C MET A 78 8.94 4.98 -3.40
N LEU A 79 8.97 3.72 -3.83
CA LEU A 79 8.26 2.63 -3.14
C LEU A 79 8.80 2.39 -1.73
N ALA A 80 10.11 2.48 -1.54
CA ALA A 80 10.71 2.41 -0.20
C ALA A 80 10.25 3.58 0.70
N GLY A 81 10.07 4.78 0.12
CA GLY A 81 9.48 5.92 0.82
C GLY A 81 8.04 5.66 1.25
N LEU A 82 7.22 5.10 0.36
CA LEU A 82 5.84 4.72 0.67
C LEU A 82 5.78 3.71 1.81
N VAL A 83 6.61 2.66 1.76
CA VAL A 83 6.65 1.62 2.80
C VAL A 83 7.00 2.22 4.17
N ARG A 84 7.95 3.15 4.23
CA ARG A 84 8.30 3.85 5.49
C ARG A 84 7.13 4.67 6.01
N LEU A 85 6.51 5.49 5.17
CA LEU A 85 5.34 6.29 5.53
C LEU A 85 4.22 5.42 6.11
N LEU A 86 3.85 4.35 5.40
CA LEU A 86 2.77 3.47 5.83
C LEU A 86 3.14 2.68 7.09
N GLY A 87 4.41 2.30 7.26
CA GLY A 87 4.89 1.66 8.47
C GLY A 87 4.76 2.56 9.70
N GLU A 88 5.10 3.84 9.58
CA GLU A 88 4.92 4.82 10.65
C GLU A 88 3.44 5.04 10.99
N GLU A 89 2.57 5.18 9.98
CA GLU A 89 1.13 5.32 10.20
C GLU A 89 0.51 4.06 10.83
N ALA A 90 0.89 2.87 10.36
CA ALA A 90 0.43 1.61 10.92
C ALA A 90 0.87 1.44 12.39
N SER A 91 2.08 1.88 12.72
CA SER A 91 2.58 1.86 14.11
C SER A 91 1.75 2.77 15.01
N ARG A 92 1.44 3.99 14.56
CA ARG A 92 0.54 4.91 15.30
C ARG A 92 -0.86 4.33 15.50
N LEU A 93 -1.40 3.61 14.51
CA LEU A 93 -2.70 2.93 14.65
C LEU A 93 -2.66 1.82 15.70
N ALA A 94 -1.54 1.07 15.78
CA ALA A 94 -1.35 0.05 16.80
C ALA A 94 -1.23 0.67 18.20
N ASP A 95 -0.50 1.78 18.35
CA ASP A 95 -0.33 2.49 19.63
C ASP A 95 -1.65 3.07 20.16
N ASN A 96 -2.49 3.58 19.25
CA ASN A 96 -3.85 4.05 19.58
C ASN A 96 -4.84 2.90 19.84
N GLY A 97 -4.44 1.65 19.55
CA GLY A 97 -5.23 0.43 19.69
C GLY A 97 -4.99 -0.34 20.99
N PHE A 98 -4.39 0.27 22.03
CA PHE A 98 -4.25 -0.38 23.35
C PHE A 98 -5.64 -0.68 23.93
N PHE A 99 -6.00 -1.96 23.81
CA PHE A 99 -7.00 -2.75 24.54
C PHE A 99 -8.25 -1.99 25.00
N ALA A 100 -9.41 -2.36 24.46
CA ALA A 100 -10.59 -2.38 25.31
C ALA A 100 -10.20 -3.17 26.57
N GLN A 101 -10.01 -2.46 27.70
CA GLN A 101 -10.01 -3.08 29.01
C GLN A 101 -11.35 -3.79 29.10
N ALA A 102 -11.33 -5.11 28.90
CA ALA A 102 -12.39 -5.97 29.37
C ALA A 102 -12.31 -5.95 30.89
N ALA A 103 -12.86 -4.88 31.48
CA ALA A 103 -13.41 -4.91 32.80
C ALA A 103 -14.85 -5.41 32.66
N GLU A 104 -15.02 -6.72 32.77
CA GLU A 104 -16.18 -7.38 33.40
C GLU A 104 -15.79 -8.79 33.82
#